data_AF-A0AAF0IMM8-F1
#
_entry.id   AF-A0AAF0IMM8-F1
#
_cell.length_a   1.000
_cell.length_b   1.000
_cell.length_c   1.000
_cell.angle_alpha   90.00
_cell.angle_beta   90.00
_cell.angle_gamma   90.00
#
_symmetry.space_group_name_H-M   'P 1'
#
loop_
_entity.id
_entity.type
_entity.pdbx_description
1 polymer ?
#
loop_
_entity_poly.entity_id
_entity_poly.type
_entity_poly.pdbx_seq_one_letter_code
_entity_poly.pdbx_strand_id
1 'polypeptide(L)'
;MSSFEELGRLLQGHGLDNQAAFEDLWRFVTNLTEARIPARSQPQSSRGHANDQPAAQRPEPFTPGHTLRFTPKYARIRVDPSKGWDFSGPSAPAPPLRPCALKMPPFKVGISIDGWLPFRSKSAAGIFNQVENANEPVYLHLSSEVPGFELRDSFDRVILDKYVRFDPPYNNKNALLEAAQIRHTHELNANTQNWDAYVLAMRKWRIEHRIWEMNVLTREFESGNLAIFPPGITREEIQDALRHLQEENEQDAAGHIPAGYIGRPDPITVTFFSVPRHLSRQVHGIYEAFDTFAPEGNDS
;
A
#
# COMPACT_ATOMS: atom_id res chain seq x y z
N MET A 1 2.28 39.18 -20.93
CA MET A 1 2.31 39.11 -19.46
C MET A 1 1.97 37.68 -19.10
N SER A 2 2.97 36.97 -18.57
CA SER A 2 3.14 35.53 -18.70
C SER A 2 2.40 34.78 -17.59
N SER A 3 1.76 33.65 -17.93
CA SER A 3 1.08 32.71 -17.01
C SER A 3 1.99 32.16 -15.89
N PHE A 4 3.27 32.52 -15.92
CA PHE A 4 4.31 32.15 -14.96
C PHE A 4 4.25 32.94 -13.65
N GLU A 5 3.80 34.21 -13.67
CA GLU A 5 3.68 35.01 -12.44
C GLU A 5 2.48 34.58 -11.58
N GLU A 6 1.42 34.05 -12.19
CA GLU A 6 0.27 33.48 -11.47
C GLU A 6 0.62 32.14 -10.81
N LEU A 7 1.42 31.31 -11.48
CA LEU A 7 1.86 30.02 -10.93
C LEU A 7 2.85 30.19 -9.77
N GLY A 8 3.72 31.20 -9.84
CA GLY A 8 4.61 31.58 -8.74
C GLY A 8 3.86 32.09 -7.50
N ARG A 9 2.77 32.84 -7.68
CA ARG A 9 1.93 33.31 -6.57
C ARG A 9 1.09 32.20 -5.93
N LEU A 10 0.68 31.20 -6.71
CA LEU A 10 -0.12 30.08 -6.22
C LEU A 10 0.70 29.13 -5.31
N LEU A 11 2.03 29.11 -5.48
CA LEU A 11 2.94 28.23 -4.73
C LEU A 11 3.57 28.89 -3.49
N GLN A 12 3.63 30.23 -3.43
CA GLN A 12 4.09 30.97 -2.24
C GLN A 12 3.17 30.81 -1.01
N GLY A 13 1.95 30.31 -1.19
CA GLY A 13 1.01 30.03 -0.10
C GLY A 13 1.21 28.68 0.63
N HIS A 14 2.07 27.79 0.11
CA HIS A 14 2.16 26.39 0.58
C HIS A 14 3.49 26.00 1.23
N GLY A 15 4.39 26.95 1.50
CA GLY A 15 5.62 26.69 2.26
C GLY A 15 6.61 25.71 1.60
N LEU A 16 6.51 25.51 0.28
CA LEU A 16 7.44 24.71 -0.50
C LEU A 16 8.48 25.63 -1.16
N ASP A 17 9.27 26.32 -0.33
CA ASP A 17 10.47 27.03 -0.79
C ASP A 17 11.60 26.03 -1.03
N ASN A 18 11.52 25.29 -2.13
CA ASN A 18 12.61 24.47 -2.63
C ASN A 18 13.01 24.92 -4.04
N GLN A 19 13.41 26.20 -4.12
CA GLN A 19 13.96 26.83 -5.32
C GLN A 19 15.14 26.01 -5.90
N ALA A 20 15.89 25.30 -5.05
CA ALA A 20 16.96 24.38 -5.46
C ALA A 20 16.46 23.16 -6.26
N ALA A 21 15.32 22.56 -5.88
CA ALA A 21 14.76 21.42 -6.60
C ALA A 21 14.21 21.81 -7.98
N PHE A 22 13.73 23.05 -8.11
CA PHE A 22 13.22 23.60 -9.36
C PHE A 22 14.37 23.98 -10.32
N GLU A 23 15.47 24.54 -9.80
CA GLU A 23 16.66 24.83 -10.60
C GLU A 23 17.39 23.57 -11.08
N ASP A 24 17.43 22.50 -10.27
CA ASP A 24 18.00 21.21 -10.68
C ASP A 24 17.15 20.52 -11.76
N LEU A 25 15.82 20.59 -11.65
CA LEU A 25 14.90 20.12 -12.69
C LEU A 25 15.06 20.92 -13.99
N TRP A 26 15.25 22.24 -13.90
CA TRP A 26 15.46 23.12 -15.06
C TRP A 26 16.82 22.90 -15.75
N ARG A 27 17.89 22.66 -14.98
CA ARG A 27 19.22 22.28 -15.51
C ARG A 27 19.19 20.93 -16.22
N PHE A 28 18.36 20.00 -15.77
CA PHE A 28 18.19 18.70 -16.44
C PHE A 28 17.49 18.84 -17.80
N VAL A 29 16.45 19.69 -17.88
CA VAL A 29 15.70 19.93 -19.13
C VAL A 29 16.52 20.71 -20.15
N THR A 30 17.31 21.70 -19.73
CA THR A 30 18.11 22.54 -20.65
C THR A 30 19.33 21.83 -21.23
N ASN A 31 19.93 20.89 -20.50
CA ASN A 31 21.07 20.08 -20.98
C ASN A 31 20.67 19.02 -22.04
N LEU A 32 19.38 18.69 -22.17
CA LEU A 32 18.89 17.78 -23.22
C LEU A 32 18.78 18.44 -24.61
N THR A 33 18.86 19.77 -24.68
CA THR A 33 18.71 20.53 -25.95
C THR A 33 20.01 20.82 -26.69
N GLU A 34 21.19 20.50 -26.14
CA GLU A 34 22.50 20.78 -26.77
C GLU A 34 23.32 19.51 -27.05
N ALA A 35 22.81 18.61 -27.89
CA ALA A 35 23.63 17.59 -28.55
C ALA A 35 23.72 17.87 -30.05
N ARG A 36 24.79 18.59 -30.41
CA ARG A 36 25.20 18.97 -31.76
C ARG A 36 25.35 17.76 -32.68
N ILE A 37 24.76 17.85 -33.87
CA ILE A 37 24.97 16.96 -35.03
C ILE A 37 26.44 17.04 -35.50
N PRO A 38 27.09 15.91 -35.83
CA PRO A 38 28.12 15.89 -36.86
C PRO A 38 27.64 15.15 -38.12
N ALA A 39 28.15 15.64 -39.24
CA ALA A 39 27.76 15.32 -40.59
C ALA A 39 28.15 13.90 -41.06
N ARG A 40 27.25 13.39 -41.90
CA ARG A 40 27.37 12.37 -42.96
C ARG A 40 28.79 11.98 -43.41
N SER A 41 29.03 10.68 -43.52
CA SER A 41 29.97 10.09 -44.49
C SER A 41 29.49 8.68 -44.88
N GLN A 42 29.09 8.52 -46.14
CA GLN A 42 29.11 7.24 -46.88
C GLN A 42 30.55 7.00 -47.37
N PRO A 43 31.05 5.75 -47.55
CA PRO A 43 30.71 5.00 -48.77
C PRO A 43 30.72 3.45 -48.73
N GLN A 44 30.01 2.90 -49.71
CA GLN A 44 30.29 1.72 -50.57
C GLN A 44 30.55 0.30 -50.00
N SER A 45 29.58 -0.57 -50.32
CA SER A 45 29.68 -1.94 -50.87
C SER A 45 31.08 -2.56 -51.11
N SER A 46 31.28 -3.76 -50.56
CA SER A 46 32.00 -4.85 -51.25
C SER A 46 31.39 -6.21 -50.92
N ARG A 47 31.18 -7.02 -51.96
CA ARG A 47 30.73 -8.42 -51.93
C ARG A 47 31.82 -9.35 -51.41
N GLY A 48 31.39 -10.40 -50.71
CA GLY A 48 31.95 -11.74 -50.84
C GLY A 48 32.74 -12.24 -49.63
N HIS A 49 32.13 -13.13 -48.84
CA HIS A 49 32.62 -14.49 -48.63
C HIS A 49 31.53 -15.31 -47.92
N ALA A 50 31.09 -16.37 -48.59
CA ALA A 50 30.32 -17.43 -47.98
C ALA A 50 31.22 -18.16 -46.99
N ASN A 51 30.77 -18.27 -45.73
CA ASN A 51 31.26 -19.26 -44.79
C ASN A 51 30.14 -19.56 -43.77
N ASP A 52 29.66 -20.79 -43.82
CA ASP A 52 29.00 -21.59 -42.78
C ASP A 52 28.30 -20.82 -41.65
N GLN A 53 27.03 -20.47 -41.89
CA GLN A 53 26.11 -20.15 -40.80
C GLN A 53 25.61 -21.45 -40.16
N PRO A 54 25.76 -21.64 -38.84
CA PRO A 54 24.96 -22.64 -38.14
C PRO A 54 23.49 -22.27 -38.30
N ALA A 55 22.64 -23.29 -38.51
CA ALA A 55 21.20 -23.17 -38.74
C ALA A 55 20.59 -21.97 -38.02
N ALA A 56 20.11 -20.99 -38.81
CA ALA A 56 19.54 -19.76 -38.30
C ALA A 56 18.48 -20.08 -37.24
N GLN A 57 18.83 -19.87 -35.97
CA GLN A 57 17.87 -19.89 -34.88
C GLN A 57 16.81 -18.86 -35.27
N ARG A 58 15.57 -19.31 -35.45
CA ARG A 58 14.47 -18.40 -35.77
C ARG A 58 14.48 -17.27 -34.73
N PRO A 59 14.37 -16.00 -35.14
CA PRO A 59 14.28 -14.90 -34.18
C PRO A 59 13.14 -15.19 -33.21
N GLU A 60 13.45 -15.34 -31.92
CA GLU A 60 12.42 -15.52 -30.91
C GLU A 60 11.50 -14.29 -30.91
N PRO A 61 10.17 -14.48 -30.92
CA PRO A 61 9.24 -13.36 -30.94
C PRO A 61 9.46 -12.46 -29.73
N PHE A 62 9.41 -11.14 -29.95
CA PHE A 62 9.54 -10.19 -28.87
C PHE A 62 8.37 -10.32 -27.90
N THR A 63 8.68 -10.56 -26.63
CA THR A 63 7.69 -10.61 -25.55
C THR A 63 8.08 -9.55 -24.51
N PRO A 64 7.25 -8.52 -24.28
CA PRO A 64 7.57 -7.49 -23.29
C PRO A 64 7.60 -8.10 -21.90
N GLY A 65 8.61 -7.72 -21.11
CA GLY A 65 8.73 -8.12 -19.71
C GLY A 65 7.77 -7.35 -18.79
N HIS A 66 7.86 -7.68 -17.50
CA HIS A 66 7.14 -7.01 -16.41
C HIS A 66 8.05 -6.17 -15.50
N THR A 67 9.30 -5.99 -15.91
CA THR A 67 10.31 -5.20 -15.19
C THR A 67 9.89 -3.73 -15.10
N LEU A 68 9.49 -3.15 -16.24
CA LEU A 68 8.89 -1.82 -16.30
C LEU A 68 7.37 -1.96 -16.12
N ARG A 69 6.88 -1.50 -14.96
CA ARG A 69 5.50 -1.68 -14.51
C ARG A 69 4.59 -0.60 -15.08
N PHE A 70 5.00 0.65 -14.99
CA PHE A 70 4.21 1.81 -15.39
C PHE A 70 4.39 2.18 -16.86
N THR A 71 5.51 1.75 -17.47
CA THR A 71 5.80 2.01 -18.88
C THR A 71 4.69 1.42 -19.77
N PRO A 72 4.18 2.20 -20.74
CA PRO A 72 3.21 1.73 -21.71
C PRO A 72 3.66 0.46 -22.41
N LYS A 73 2.72 -0.47 -22.68
CA LYS A 73 3.03 -1.80 -23.23
C LYS A 73 3.89 -1.76 -24.50
N TYR A 74 3.72 -0.74 -25.35
CA TYR A 74 4.45 -0.59 -26.60
C TYR A 74 5.94 -0.21 -26.41
N ALA A 75 6.34 0.27 -25.23
CA ALA A 75 7.72 0.68 -24.92
C ALA A 75 8.36 -0.19 -23.84
N ARG A 76 7.69 -1.26 -23.39
CA ARG A 76 8.24 -2.17 -22.39
C ARG A 76 9.40 -2.98 -22.96
N ILE A 77 10.44 -3.12 -22.17
CA ILE A 77 11.62 -3.93 -22.49
C ILE A 77 11.41 -5.40 -22.12
N ARG A 78 12.09 -6.31 -22.80
CA ARG A 78 12.29 -7.70 -22.36
C ARG A 78 13.56 -7.80 -21.51
N VAL A 79 13.53 -8.66 -20.49
CA VAL A 79 14.69 -8.93 -19.63
C VAL A 79 14.77 -10.45 -19.41
N ASP A 80 15.89 -11.03 -19.79
CA ASP A 80 16.29 -12.41 -19.57
C ASP A 80 17.83 -12.48 -19.55
N PRO A 81 18.46 -12.35 -18.37
CA PRO A 81 19.92 -12.35 -18.26
C PRO A 81 20.56 -13.65 -18.78
N SER A 82 19.84 -14.78 -18.74
CA SER A 82 20.35 -16.06 -19.25
C SER A 82 20.52 -16.06 -20.78
N LYS A 83 19.74 -15.23 -21.47
CA LYS A 83 19.82 -15.00 -22.92
C LYS A 83 20.63 -13.74 -23.28
N GLY A 84 21.24 -13.09 -22.29
CA GLY A 84 21.98 -11.85 -22.46
C GLY A 84 21.10 -10.61 -22.65
N TRP A 85 19.80 -10.69 -22.39
CA TRP A 85 18.89 -9.54 -22.41
C TRP A 85 18.83 -8.93 -21.02
N ASP A 86 19.67 -7.94 -20.78
CA ASP A 86 19.73 -7.25 -19.50
C ASP A 86 19.88 -5.74 -19.69
N PHE A 87 19.70 -4.99 -18.61
CA PHE A 87 19.90 -3.54 -18.57
C PHE A 87 20.93 -3.20 -17.48
N SER A 88 21.59 -2.04 -17.61
CA SER A 88 22.63 -1.62 -16.68
C SER A 88 22.07 -0.93 -15.42
N GLY A 89 22.90 -0.68 -14.41
CA GLY A 89 22.53 0.16 -13.26
C GLY A 89 21.68 -0.50 -12.16
N PRO A 90 21.10 0.31 -11.24
CA PRO A 90 20.50 -0.22 -10.02
C PRO A 90 19.14 -0.86 -10.27
N SER A 91 18.77 -1.79 -9.39
CA SER A 91 17.41 -2.34 -9.33
C SER A 91 16.39 -1.27 -8.93
N ALA A 92 15.14 -1.46 -9.34
CA ALA A 92 14.05 -0.56 -9.00
C ALA A 92 13.80 -0.52 -7.48
N PRO A 93 13.35 0.62 -6.93
CA PRO A 93 12.98 0.70 -5.52
C PRO A 93 11.82 -0.27 -5.22
N ALA A 94 11.90 -0.92 -4.05
CA ALA A 94 10.87 -1.83 -3.57
C ALA A 94 9.65 -1.04 -3.04
N PRO A 95 8.41 -1.53 -3.25
CA PRO A 95 7.23 -0.90 -2.67
C PRO A 95 7.26 -0.99 -1.15
N PRO A 96 6.74 0.02 -0.43
CA PRO A 96 6.62 -0.06 1.01
C PRO A 96 5.70 -1.23 1.40
N LEU A 97 5.97 -1.81 2.56
CA LEU A 97 5.15 -2.90 3.09
C LEU A 97 3.81 -2.36 3.54
N ARG A 98 2.74 -3.06 3.19
CA ARG A 98 1.40 -2.76 3.69
C ARG A 98 1.41 -2.89 5.23
N PRO A 99 0.93 -1.88 5.97
CA PRO A 99 0.89 -1.96 7.42
C PRO A 99 -0.03 -3.10 7.86
N CYS A 100 0.41 -3.86 8.86
CA CYS A 100 -0.47 -4.78 9.57
C CYS A 100 -1.35 -3.97 10.51
N ALA A 101 -2.63 -4.36 10.63
CA ALA A 101 -3.50 -3.75 11.61
C ALA A 101 -2.91 -3.98 13.00
N LEU A 102 -2.60 -2.88 13.70
CA LEU A 102 -2.23 -2.90 15.10
C LEU A 102 -3.44 -3.41 15.88
N LYS A 103 -3.21 -4.44 16.69
CA LYS A 103 -4.16 -4.90 17.70
C LYS A 103 -3.64 -4.47 19.05
N MET A 104 -4.45 -3.74 19.80
CA MET A 104 -4.08 -3.35 21.16
C MET A 104 -3.96 -4.61 22.02
N PRO A 105 -2.89 -4.73 22.82
CA PRO A 105 -2.76 -5.87 23.71
C PRO A 105 -3.89 -5.86 24.74
N PRO A 106 -4.35 -7.04 25.18
CA PRO A 106 -5.35 -7.12 26.24
C PRO A 106 -4.77 -6.56 27.54
N PHE A 107 -5.63 -6.07 28.42
CA PHE A 107 -5.23 -5.52 29.71
C PHE A 107 -6.05 -6.09 30.85
N LYS A 108 -5.41 -6.25 32.01
CA LYS A 108 -6.05 -6.86 33.19
C LYS A 108 -7.15 -5.95 33.72
N VAL A 109 -8.32 -6.54 33.98
CA VAL A 109 -9.49 -5.85 34.56
C VAL A 109 -9.98 -6.47 35.87
N GLY A 110 -9.47 -7.64 36.26
CA GLY A 110 -9.87 -8.29 37.50
C GLY A 110 -9.22 -9.64 37.69
N ILE A 111 -9.84 -10.46 38.54
CA ILE A 111 -9.47 -11.86 38.79
C ILE A 111 -10.69 -12.76 38.71
N SER A 112 -10.49 -14.03 38.32
CA SER A 112 -11.53 -15.05 38.38
C SER A 112 -11.87 -15.38 39.84
N ILE A 113 -13.13 -15.71 40.13
CA ILE A 113 -13.57 -16.15 41.45
C ILE A 113 -14.01 -17.62 41.44
N ASP A 114 -14.08 -18.20 42.64
CA ASP A 114 -14.64 -19.54 42.85
C ASP A 114 -16.11 -19.62 42.41
N GLY A 115 -16.55 -20.80 41.95
CA GLY A 115 -17.96 -21.07 41.63
C GLY A 115 -18.25 -21.34 40.16
N TRP A 116 -17.24 -21.34 39.30
CA TRP A 116 -17.38 -21.87 37.95
C TRP A 116 -17.22 -23.40 37.97
N LEU A 117 -18.30 -24.12 37.71
CA LEU A 117 -18.26 -25.58 37.63
C LEU A 117 -17.41 -26.00 36.42
N PRO A 118 -16.54 -27.02 36.55
CA PRO A 118 -15.81 -27.57 35.42
C PRO A 118 -16.81 -27.97 34.33
N PHE A 119 -16.59 -27.50 33.11
CA PHE A 119 -17.43 -27.88 31.98
C PHE A 119 -16.62 -28.58 30.90
N ARG A 120 -17.30 -29.44 30.15
CA ARG A 120 -16.69 -30.19 29.05
C ARG A 120 -16.68 -29.30 27.82
N SER A 121 -15.48 -28.99 27.34
CA SER A 121 -15.31 -28.29 26.07
C SER A 121 -14.80 -29.26 25.01
N LYS A 122 -15.23 -29.05 23.77
CA LYS A 122 -14.83 -29.86 22.61
C LYS A 122 -14.01 -28.98 21.68
N SER A 123 -12.75 -29.34 21.46
CA SER A 123 -11.92 -28.75 20.41
C SER A 123 -11.66 -29.76 19.30
N ALA A 124 -10.96 -29.32 18.25
CA ALA A 124 -10.45 -30.20 17.19
C ALA A 124 -9.57 -31.35 17.72
N ALA A 125 -8.99 -31.20 18.91
CA ALA A 125 -8.14 -32.21 19.56
C ALA A 125 -8.91 -33.21 20.45
N GLY A 126 -10.23 -33.05 20.62
CA GLY A 126 -11.07 -33.95 21.40
C GLY A 126 -11.88 -33.24 22.49
N ILE A 127 -12.38 -34.04 23.45
CA ILE A 127 -13.17 -33.56 24.59
C ILE A 127 -12.24 -33.44 25.79
N PHE A 128 -12.12 -32.24 26.36
CA PHE A 128 -11.34 -32.00 27.56
C PHE A 128 -12.21 -31.37 28.66
N ASN A 129 -11.87 -31.66 29.91
CA ASN A 129 -12.49 -31.02 31.06
C ASN A 129 -11.75 -29.71 31.30
N GLN A 130 -12.44 -28.59 31.10
CA GLN A 130 -11.91 -27.28 31.40
C GLN A 130 -12.07 -27.06 32.91
N VAL A 131 -10.98 -27.23 33.65
CA VAL A 131 -10.87 -26.81 35.04
C VAL A 131 -10.30 -25.40 35.00
N GLU A 132 -11.03 -24.44 35.54
CA GLU A 132 -10.56 -23.07 35.66
C GLU A 132 -10.13 -22.80 37.11
N ASN A 133 -8.98 -22.16 37.24
CA ASN A 133 -8.42 -21.81 38.53
C ASN A 133 -9.03 -20.48 38.98
N ALA A 134 -9.51 -20.42 40.21
CA ALA A 134 -9.85 -19.14 40.84
C ALA A 134 -8.58 -18.32 41.09
N ASN A 135 -8.73 -17.00 41.19
CA ASN A 135 -7.66 -16.01 41.38
C ASN A 135 -6.70 -15.86 40.19
N GLU A 136 -7.08 -16.32 39.00
CA GLU A 136 -6.34 -16.05 37.76
C GLU A 136 -6.65 -14.65 37.24
N PRO A 137 -5.69 -13.96 36.60
CA PRO A 137 -5.95 -12.64 36.02
C PRO A 137 -6.95 -12.74 34.86
N VAL A 138 -7.89 -11.81 34.86
CA VAL A 138 -8.88 -11.64 33.78
C VAL A 138 -8.54 -10.40 33.00
N TYR A 139 -8.51 -10.54 31.68
CA TYR A 139 -8.15 -9.50 30.74
C TYR A 139 -9.35 -9.09 29.90
N LEU A 140 -9.41 -7.82 29.53
CA LEU A 140 -10.34 -7.31 28.54
C LEU A 140 -9.68 -7.38 27.16
N HIS A 141 -10.34 -8.12 26.26
CA HIS A 141 -9.98 -8.24 24.85
C HIS A 141 -11.01 -7.45 24.03
N LEU A 142 -10.55 -6.64 23.08
CA LEU A 142 -11.46 -6.01 22.13
C LEU A 142 -12.03 -7.06 21.18
N SER A 143 -13.33 -6.99 20.92
CA SER A 143 -14.05 -7.88 20.01
C SER A 143 -14.85 -7.07 19.00
N SER A 144 -15.09 -7.63 17.81
CA SER A 144 -15.95 -7.03 16.79
C SER A 144 -17.44 -7.22 17.07
N GLU A 145 -17.78 -8.12 18.01
CA GLU A 145 -19.16 -8.43 18.38
C GLU A 145 -19.62 -7.57 19.57
N VAL A 146 -20.92 -7.26 19.64
CA VAL A 146 -21.51 -6.52 20.78
C VAL A 146 -21.28 -7.31 22.07
N PRO A 147 -20.78 -6.69 23.16
CA PRO A 147 -20.67 -5.26 23.44
C PRO A 147 -19.38 -4.55 22.97
N GLY A 148 -18.54 -5.20 22.17
CA GLY A 148 -17.26 -4.70 21.67
C GLY A 148 -16.05 -5.20 22.45
N PHE A 149 -16.27 -6.11 23.40
CA PHE A 149 -15.20 -6.74 24.19
C PHE A 149 -15.62 -8.11 24.73
N GLU A 150 -14.60 -8.90 25.06
CA GLU A 150 -14.72 -10.18 25.77
C GLU A 150 -13.78 -10.17 26.97
N LEU A 151 -14.17 -10.88 28.03
CA LEU A 151 -13.31 -11.12 29.18
C LEU A 151 -12.63 -12.47 28.97
N ARG A 152 -11.31 -12.52 29.13
CA ARG A 152 -10.55 -13.76 28.93
C ARG A 152 -9.54 -14.02 30.04
N ASP A 153 -9.25 -15.28 30.30
CA ASP A 153 -8.19 -15.68 31.23
C ASP A 153 -6.79 -15.61 30.58
N SER A 154 -5.77 -15.96 31.35
CA SER A 154 -4.37 -16.07 30.90
C SER A 154 -4.14 -17.13 29.81
N PHE A 155 -5.10 -18.02 29.57
CA PHE A 155 -5.08 -19.08 28.56
C PHE A 155 -6.01 -18.77 27.36
N ASP A 156 -6.44 -17.51 27.23
CA ASP A 156 -7.30 -17.01 26.16
C ASP A 156 -8.73 -17.62 26.13
N ARG A 157 -9.21 -18.11 27.27
CA ARG A 157 -10.56 -18.67 27.44
C ARG A 157 -11.54 -17.58 27.83
N VAL A 158 -12.71 -17.54 27.20
CA VAL A 158 -13.76 -16.53 27.49
C VAL A 158 -14.41 -16.79 28.85
N ILE A 159 -14.43 -15.78 29.72
CA ILE A 159 -15.01 -15.80 31.07
C ILE A 159 -16.29 -14.97 31.12
N LEU A 160 -17.30 -15.46 31.84
CA LEU A 160 -18.52 -14.69 32.11
C LEU A 160 -18.31 -13.70 33.25
N ASP A 161 -18.91 -12.51 33.13
CA ASP A 161 -18.83 -11.42 34.11
C ASP A 161 -19.10 -11.83 35.57
N LYS A 162 -20.10 -12.69 35.80
CA LYS A 162 -20.46 -13.22 37.13
C LYS A 162 -19.36 -14.03 37.82
N TYR A 163 -18.36 -14.48 37.08
CA TYR A 163 -17.20 -15.21 37.60
C TYR A 163 -15.95 -14.33 37.72
N VAL A 164 -16.11 -13.01 37.63
CA VAL A 164 -15.00 -12.05 37.71
C VAL A 164 -15.22 -11.12 38.89
N ARG A 165 -14.20 -11.01 39.75
CA ARG A 165 -14.05 -9.89 40.66
C ARG A 165 -13.23 -8.82 39.96
N PHE A 166 -13.92 -7.75 39.53
CA PHE A 166 -13.28 -6.63 38.86
C PHE A 166 -12.42 -5.80 39.81
N ASP A 167 -11.31 -5.29 39.28
CA ASP A 167 -10.49 -4.28 39.95
C ASP A 167 -11.32 -2.97 40.06
N PRO A 168 -11.09 -2.11 41.07
CA PRO A 168 -11.96 -0.95 41.35
C PRO A 168 -12.28 -0.03 40.16
N PRO A 169 -11.35 0.26 39.23
CA PRO A 169 -11.64 1.08 38.05
C PRO A 169 -12.64 0.46 37.06
N TYR A 170 -12.90 -0.85 37.17
CA TYR A 170 -13.71 -1.63 36.22
C TYR A 170 -14.89 -2.32 36.90
N ASN A 171 -15.25 -1.86 38.11
CA ASN A 171 -16.22 -2.52 39.00
C ASN A 171 -17.67 -2.53 38.51
N ASN A 172 -17.95 -1.97 37.33
CA ASN A 172 -19.27 -1.95 36.73
C ASN A 172 -19.16 -2.05 35.19
N LYS A 173 -20.28 -2.42 34.57
CA LYS A 173 -20.35 -2.67 33.12
C LYS A 173 -20.06 -1.41 32.29
N ASN A 174 -20.49 -0.23 32.75
CA ASN A 174 -20.25 1.02 32.03
C ASN A 174 -18.76 1.37 32.01
N ALA A 175 -18.05 1.17 33.11
CA ALA A 175 -16.61 1.39 33.19
C ALA A 175 -15.81 0.44 32.28
N LEU A 176 -16.24 -0.83 32.16
CA LEU A 176 -15.66 -1.78 31.20
C LEU A 176 -15.91 -1.35 29.74
N LEU A 177 -17.14 -0.92 29.44
CA LEU A 177 -17.51 -0.40 28.12
C LEU A 177 -16.69 0.83 27.75
N GLU A 178 -16.59 1.80 28.66
CA GLU A 178 -15.79 3.01 28.46
C GLU A 178 -14.31 2.67 28.24
N ALA A 179 -13.75 1.77 29.06
CA ALA A 179 -12.38 1.31 28.90
C ALA A 179 -12.15 0.62 27.53
N ALA A 180 -13.09 -0.23 27.09
CA ALA A 180 -13.05 -0.85 25.77
C ALA A 180 -13.15 0.18 24.63
N GLN A 181 -14.04 1.17 24.76
CA GLN A 181 -14.23 2.23 23.75
C GLN A 181 -12.99 3.12 23.61
N ILE A 182 -12.38 3.54 24.72
CA ILE A 182 -11.13 4.31 24.71
C ILE A 182 -10.05 3.51 23.98
N ARG A 183 -9.89 2.23 24.31
CA ARG A 183 -8.90 1.35 23.66
C ARG A 183 -9.17 1.14 22.18
N HIS A 184 -10.42 0.90 21.81
CA HIS A 184 -10.83 0.76 20.41
C HIS A 184 -10.56 2.05 19.62
N THR A 185 -10.82 3.22 20.22
CA THR A 185 -10.53 4.53 19.63
C THR A 185 -9.03 4.72 19.41
N HIS A 186 -8.21 4.36 20.40
CA HIS A 186 -6.75 4.41 20.27
C HIS A 186 -6.23 3.48 19.17
N GLU A 187 -6.75 2.25 19.10
CA GLU A 187 -6.42 1.28 18.05
C GLU A 187 -6.77 1.83 16.66
N LEU A 188 -7.97 2.37 16.52
CA LEU A 188 -8.46 2.95 15.27
C LEU A 188 -7.58 4.14 14.83
N ASN A 189 -7.27 5.05 15.74
CA ASN A 189 -6.45 6.22 15.45
C ASN A 189 -5.03 5.81 15.02
N ALA A 190 -4.41 4.86 15.73
CA ALA A 190 -3.08 4.36 15.37
C ALA A 190 -3.09 3.66 14.00
N ASN A 191 -4.11 2.85 13.72
CA ASN A 191 -4.27 2.19 12.43
C ASN A 191 -4.52 3.18 11.29
N THR A 192 -5.28 4.24 11.55
CA THR A 192 -5.54 5.32 10.57
C THR A 192 -4.25 6.06 10.25
N GLN A 193 -3.49 6.48 11.27
CA GLN A 193 -2.19 7.15 11.08
C GLN A 193 -1.19 6.27 10.31
N ASN A 194 -1.11 4.98 10.64
CA ASN A 194 -0.25 4.03 9.92
C ASN A 194 -0.68 3.87 8.46
N TRP A 195 -1.99 3.87 8.20
CA TRP A 195 -2.52 3.80 6.85
C TRP A 195 -2.22 5.07 6.05
N ASP A 196 -2.41 6.26 6.63
CA ASP A 196 -2.11 7.53 5.98
C ASP A 196 -0.62 7.65 5.63
N ALA A 197 0.26 7.25 6.55
CA ALA A 197 1.70 7.18 6.31
C ALA A 197 2.03 6.21 5.16
N TYR A 198 1.37 5.05 5.10
CA TYR A 198 1.52 4.10 4.00
C TYR A 198 1.04 4.67 2.66
N VAL A 199 -0.07 5.40 2.62
CA VAL A 199 -0.57 6.05 1.40
C VAL A 199 0.47 7.03 0.85
N LEU A 200 1.07 7.86 1.70
CA LEU A 200 2.12 8.81 1.32
C LEU A 200 3.38 8.08 0.84
N ALA A 201 3.81 7.03 1.54
CA ALA A 201 4.95 6.21 1.15
C ALA A 201 4.73 5.53 -0.21
N MET A 202 3.52 5.01 -0.47
CA MET A 202 3.17 4.39 -1.75
C MET A 202 3.21 5.40 -2.90
N ARG A 203 2.72 6.63 -2.68
CA ARG A 203 2.81 7.71 -3.67
C ARG A 203 4.26 8.03 -4.00
N LYS A 204 5.08 8.25 -2.97
CA LYS A 204 6.52 8.52 -3.13
C LYS A 204 7.20 7.39 -3.91
N TRP A 205 6.95 6.14 -3.52
CA TRP A 205 7.50 4.97 -4.19
C TRP A 205 7.11 4.92 -5.68
N ARG A 206 5.84 5.15 -6.03
CA ARG A 206 5.41 5.14 -7.45
C ARG A 206 6.16 6.19 -8.27
N ILE A 207 6.30 7.40 -7.74
CA ILE A 207 7.04 8.48 -8.41
C ILE A 207 8.50 8.08 -8.61
N GLU A 208 9.17 7.62 -7.56
CA GLU A 208 10.57 7.16 -7.62
C GLU A 208 10.75 5.98 -8.60
N HIS A 209 9.78 5.06 -8.64
CA HIS A 209 9.79 3.93 -9.55
C HIS A 209 9.61 4.37 -11.01
N ARG A 210 8.69 5.30 -11.31
CA ARG A 210 8.54 5.84 -12.67
C ARG A 210 9.78 6.61 -13.12
N ILE A 211 10.39 7.41 -12.24
CA ILE A 211 11.66 8.08 -12.53
C ILE A 211 12.75 7.04 -12.84
N TRP A 212 12.80 5.94 -12.07
CA TRP A 212 13.70 4.84 -12.38
C TRP A 212 13.42 4.20 -13.76
N GLU A 213 12.16 3.97 -14.11
CA GLU A 213 11.79 3.44 -15.44
C GLU A 213 12.19 4.40 -16.58
N MET A 214 11.95 5.70 -16.40
CA MET A 214 12.38 6.74 -17.34
C MET A 214 13.90 6.70 -17.57
N ASN A 215 14.67 6.58 -16.49
CA ASN A 215 16.13 6.48 -16.56
C ASN A 215 16.60 5.22 -17.27
N VAL A 216 15.95 4.08 -17.04
CA VAL A 216 16.24 2.83 -17.75
C VAL A 216 15.97 2.99 -19.24
N LEU A 217 14.78 3.49 -19.62
CA LEU A 217 14.42 3.68 -21.03
C LEU A 217 15.42 4.58 -21.76
N THR A 218 15.71 5.76 -21.19
CA THR A 218 16.63 6.73 -21.78
C THR A 218 18.03 6.16 -21.92
N ARG A 219 18.61 5.64 -20.83
CA ARG A 219 20.00 5.16 -20.83
C ARG A 219 20.19 3.97 -21.76
N GLU A 220 19.32 2.97 -21.70
CA GLU A 220 19.48 1.77 -22.52
C GLU A 220 19.30 2.09 -24.01
N PHE A 221 18.36 2.97 -24.35
CA PHE A 221 18.17 3.42 -25.73
C PHE A 221 19.39 4.22 -26.25
N GLU A 222 19.89 5.17 -25.46
CA GLU A 222 21.07 5.99 -25.82
C GLU A 222 22.36 5.18 -25.90
N SER A 223 22.50 4.14 -25.07
CA SER A 223 23.62 3.20 -25.14
C SER A 223 23.57 2.26 -26.36
N GLY A 224 22.47 2.26 -27.12
CA GLY A 224 22.29 1.40 -28.27
C GLY A 224 21.92 -0.05 -27.92
N ASN A 225 21.44 -0.32 -26.70
CA ASN A 225 20.97 -1.63 -26.28
C ASN A 225 19.57 -1.94 -26.87
N LEU A 226 19.45 -1.89 -28.19
CA LEU A 226 18.17 -2.06 -28.90
C LEU A 226 17.64 -3.50 -28.83
N ALA A 227 18.47 -4.47 -28.39
CA ALA A 227 18.10 -5.87 -28.29
C ALA A 227 17.03 -6.15 -27.22
N ILE A 228 16.90 -5.29 -26.21
CA ILE A 228 15.89 -5.43 -25.15
C ILE A 228 14.58 -4.69 -25.46
N PHE A 229 14.56 -3.86 -26.49
CA PHE A 229 13.38 -3.09 -26.89
C PHE A 229 12.51 -3.83 -27.93
N PRO A 230 11.23 -3.44 -28.07
CA PRO A 230 10.39 -3.90 -29.17
C PRO A 230 11.05 -3.64 -30.53
N PRO A 231 10.93 -4.56 -31.50
CA PRO A 231 11.49 -4.37 -32.83
C PRO A 231 10.94 -3.12 -33.51
N GLY A 232 11.83 -2.25 -33.98
CA GLY A 232 11.44 -1.02 -34.68
C GLY A 232 11.05 0.14 -33.76
N ILE A 233 11.27 0.04 -32.45
CA ILE A 233 11.04 1.15 -31.51
C ILE A 233 11.74 2.43 -32.02
N THR A 234 11.02 3.55 -32.04
CA THR A 234 11.58 4.84 -32.46
C THR A 234 11.90 5.73 -31.28
N ARG A 235 12.68 6.79 -31.54
CA ARG A 235 12.98 7.81 -30.52
C ARG A 235 11.70 8.52 -30.06
N GLU A 236 10.79 8.76 -30.99
CA GLU A 236 9.50 9.39 -30.72
C GLU A 236 8.64 8.53 -29.80
N GLU A 237 8.60 7.21 -30.00
CA GLU A 237 7.86 6.29 -29.12
C GLU A 237 8.46 6.24 -27.70
N ILE A 238 9.78 6.32 -27.58
CA ILE A 238 10.44 6.47 -26.26
C ILE A 238 10.05 7.80 -25.62
N GLN A 239 10.08 8.91 -26.34
CA GLN A 239 9.68 10.22 -25.82
C GLN A 239 8.20 10.25 -25.39
N ASP A 240 7.33 9.59 -26.13
CA ASP A 240 5.91 9.44 -25.79
C ASP A 240 5.72 8.63 -24.50
N ALA A 241 6.49 7.55 -24.33
CA ALA A 241 6.48 6.76 -23.10
C ALA A 241 6.98 7.57 -21.89
N LEU A 242 8.05 8.36 -22.05
CA LEU A 242 8.56 9.24 -21.01
C LEU A 242 7.54 10.31 -20.61
N ARG A 243 6.86 10.92 -21.58
CA ARG A 243 5.79 11.91 -21.34
C ARG A 243 4.63 11.28 -20.58
N HIS A 244 4.20 10.07 -20.96
CA HIS A 244 3.16 9.34 -20.23
C HIS A 244 3.53 9.08 -18.76
N LEU A 245 4.76 8.63 -18.49
CA LEU A 245 5.25 8.41 -17.13
C LEU A 245 5.28 9.70 -16.30
N GLN A 246 5.64 10.81 -16.94
CA GLN A 246 5.64 12.13 -16.32
C GLN A 246 4.22 12.60 -15.99
N GLU A 247 3.27 12.46 -16.90
CA GLU A 247 1.86 12.75 -16.66
C GLU A 247 1.31 11.91 -15.49
N GLU A 248 1.65 10.61 -15.42
CA GLU A 248 1.24 9.78 -14.28
C GLU A 248 1.87 10.22 -12.95
N ASN A 249 3.10 10.76 -12.96
CA ASN A 249 3.72 11.33 -11.75
C ASN A 249 2.95 12.57 -11.25
N GLU A 250 2.47 13.41 -12.15
CA GLU A 250 1.63 14.56 -11.82
C GLU A 250 0.29 14.11 -11.22
N GLN A 251 -0.33 13.07 -11.77
CA GLN A 251 -1.55 12.47 -11.21
C GLN A 251 -1.32 11.88 -9.81
N ASP A 252 -0.18 11.21 -9.58
CA ASP A 252 0.18 10.69 -8.27
C ASP A 252 0.41 11.82 -7.26
N ALA A 253 1.09 12.90 -7.66
CA ALA A 253 1.32 14.07 -6.83
C ALA A 253 0.00 14.76 -6.41
N ALA A 254 -0.96 14.83 -7.33
CA ALA A 254 -2.33 15.29 -7.08
C ALA A 254 -3.17 14.31 -6.21
N GLY A 255 -2.68 13.09 -5.99
CA GLY A 255 -3.35 12.09 -5.17
C GLY A 255 -4.50 11.35 -5.86
N HIS A 256 -4.55 11.37 -7.19
CA HIS A 256 -5.60 10.70 -7.97
C HIS A 256 -5.40 9.19 -8.09
N ILE A 257 -4.22 8.67 -7.74
CA ILE A 257 -3.87 7.25 -7.89
C ILE A 257 -4.03 6.52 -6.54
N PRO A 258 -4.85 5.45 -6.48
CA PRO A 258 -5.06 4.69 -5.25
C PRO A 258 -3.77 4.07 -4.69
N ALA A 259 -3.64 4.01 -3.37
CA ALA A 259 -2.48 3.42 -2.71
C ALA A 259 -2.24 1.94 -3.04
N GLY A 260 -3.28 1.20 -3.43
CA GLY A 260 -3.16 -0.21 -3.84
C GLY A 260 -2.60 -0.42 -5.25
N TYR A 261 -2.50 0.63 -6.07
CA TYR A 261 -2.00 0.51 -7.44
C TYR A 261 -0.47 0.36 -7.46
N ILE A 262 0.00 -0.69 -8.15
CA ILE A 262 1.42 -1.07 -8.25
C ILE A 262 1.90 -1.28 -9.70
N GLY A 263 1.14 -0.82 -10.70
CA GLY A 263 1.54 -0.89 -12.12
C GLY A 263 1.51 -2.30 -12.73
N ARG A 264 0.75 -3.24 -12.16
CA ARG A 264 0.56 -4.57 -12.75
C ARG A 264 -0.79 -4.60 -13.51
N PRO A 265 -0.86 -5.17 -14.73
CA PRO A 265 -2.13 -5.47 -15.35
C PRO A 265 -2.84 -6.55 -14.53
N ASP A 266 -3.95 -6.21 -13.86
CA ASP A 266 -4.73 -7.18 -13.08
C ASP A 266 -5.27 -8.31 -13.99
N PRO A 267 -5.31 -9.55 -13.47
CA PRO A 267 -6.54 -9.96 -12.82
C PRO A 267 -6.23 -10.50 -11.44
N ILE A 268 -5.95 -9.63 -10.50
CA ILE A 268 -6.23 -10.00 -9.11
C ILE A 268 -7.66 -9.54 -8.90
N THR A 269 -8.57 -10.49 -8.78
CA THR A 269 -9.84 -10.29 -8.09
C THR A 269 -9.48 -9.85 -6.68
N VAL A 270 -9.13 -8.58 -6.53
CA VAL A 270 -9.08 -7.93 -5.23
C VAL A 270 -10.55 -7.85 -4.90
N THR A 271 -11.04 -8.85 -4.16
CA THR A 271 -12.12 -8.60 -3.22
C THR A 271 -11.74 -7.30 -2.54
N PHE A 272 -12.43 -6.24 -2.91
CA PHE A 272 -12.43 -5.00 -2.16
C PHE A 272 -12.89 -5.41 -0.77
N PHE A 273 -11.94 -5.81 0.09
CA PHE A 273 -12.12 -5.64 1.51
C PHE A 273 -12.17 -4.13 1.64
N SER A 274 -13.42 -3.69 1.64
CA SER A 274 -13.85 -2.33 1.79
C SER A 274 -13.04 -1.73 2.93
N VAL A 275 -12.84 -0.41 2.90
CA VAL A 275 -12.74 0.36 4.15
C VAL A 275 -13.64 -0.34 5.16
N PRO A 276 -13.11 -0.78 6.31
CA PRO A 276 -13.89 -1.65 7.17
C PRO A 276 -15.28 -1.06 7.39
N ARG A 277 -16.34 -1.74 6.92
CA ARG A 277 -17.70 -1.17 6.88
C ARG A 277 -18.24 -0.81 8.28
N HIS A 278 -17.52 -1.17 9.34
CA HIS A 278 -17.77 -0.69 10.69
C HIS A 278 -17.49 0.81 10.88
N LEU A 279 -16.73 1.46 10.00
CA LEU A 279 -16.44 2.89 10.07
C LEU A 279 -17.57 3.81 9.59
N SER A 280 -18.56 3.32 8.84
CA SER A 280 -19.61 4.17 8.26
C SER A 280 -21.04 3.91 8.78
N ARG A 281 -21.28 2.86 9.58
CA ARG A 281 -22.64 2.52 10.05
C ARG A 281 -22.88 2.56 11.56
N GLN A 282 -21.86 2.63 12.41
CA GLN A 282 -22.09 2.59 13.87
C GLN A 282 -22.36 3.94 14.53
N VAL A 283 -22.17 5.07 13.84
CA VAL A 283 -22.52 6.39 14.42
C VAL A 283 -24.03 6.67 14.35
N HIS A 284 -24.78 6.02 13.45
CA HIS A 284 -26.25 6.22 13.36
C HIS A 284 -27.08 5.19 14.14
N GLY A 285 -26.61 3.95 14.33
CA GLY A 285 -27.38 2.92 15.03
C GLY A 285 -27.43 3.05 16.56
N ILE A 286 -26.57 3.88 17.16
CA ILE A 286 -26.52 4.08 18.61
C ILE A 286 -27.48 5.18 19.07
N TYR A 287 -27.96 6.06 18.18
CA TYR A 287 -28.93 7.09 18.55
C TYR A 287 -30.40 6.64 18.45
N GLU A 288 -30.73 5.64 17.63
CA GLU A 288 -32.14 5.20 17.48
C GLU A 288 -32.60 4.18 18.54
N ALA A 289 -31.69 3.53 19.27
CA ALA A 289 -32.06 2.55 20.30
C ALA A 289 -32.37 3.17 21.68
N PHE A 290 -32.24 4.49 21.84
CA PHE A 290 -32.45 5.19 23.13
C PHE A 290 -33.77 5.96 23.24
N ASP A 291 -34.61 5.99 22.19
CA ASP A 291 -35.89 6.71 22.20
C ASP A 291 -37.12 5.84 22.57
N THR A 292 -36.92 4.61 23.09
CA THR A 292 -38.03 3.69 23.41
C THR A 292 -38.21 3.35 24.88
N PHE A 293 -37.85 4.24 25.79
CA PHE A 293 -38.26 4.14 27.20
C PHE A 293 -38.81 5.48 27.72
N ALA A 294 -40.05 5.79 27.34
CA ALA A 294 -40.88 6.73 28.07
C ALA A 294 -41.41 6.04 29.34
N PRO A 295 -41.30 6.64 30.55
CA PRO A 295 -41.90 6.08 31.74
C PRO A 295 -43.41 6.35 31.75
N GLU A 296 -44.20 5.28 31.83
CA GLU A 296 -45.63 5.36 32.15
C GLU A 296 -45.82 5.98 33.54
N GLY A 297 -46.80 6.88 33.64
CA GLY A 297 -47.11 7.66 34.82
C GLY A 297 -47.61 6.83 36.00
N ASN A 298 -47.31 7.32 37.20
CA ASN A 298 -48.01 6.94 38.41
C ASN A 298 -48.99 8.05 38.78
N ASP A 299 -50.28 7.74 38.61
CA ASP A 299 -51.36 8.39 39.34
C ASP A 299 -51.42 7.79 40.76
N SER A 300 -51.25 8.64 41.78
CA SER A 300 -51.87 8.56 43.12
C SER A 300 -51.58 9.84 43.89
#